data_AF-A0A956K734-F1
#
_entry.id   AF-A0A956K734-F1
#
_cell.length_a   1.000
_cell.length_b   1.000
_cell.length_c   1.000
_cell.angle_alpha   90.00
_cell.angle_beta   90.00
_cell.angle_gamma   90.00
#
_symmetry.space_group_name_H-M   'P 1'
#
loop_
_entity.id
_entity.type
_entity.pdbx_description
1 polymer ?
#
loop_
_entity_poly.entity_id
_entity_poly.type
_entity_poly.pdbx_seq_one_letter_code
_entity_poly.pdbx_strand_id
1 'polypeptide(L)'
;MPRETTSARPCVRSSPSRRPSKTKTDRAATLPSVRGPASRRLSRPSTIRPLPSTTASRASKPAAVSDAPATGRPLRLGTRASALALWQANHVRDSLLAAWPGTGLQIELVEITTEGDRILDRPLNEVGGKGLFVKGIEELLLAGRIDFAVHSMKDLPGHLPSGLHIACTPERADPRDALIGPAGVGLSQLPAGTRL
;
A
#
# COMPACT_ATOMS: atom_id res chain seq x y z
N MET A 1 50.12 -43.25 -16.53
CA MET A 1 50.87 -42.96 -17.78
C MET A 1 49.87 -42.85 -18.92
N PRO A 2 49.96 -41.84 -19.80
CA PRO A 2 49.85 -40.41 -19.46
C PRO A 2 48.97 -39.63 -20.49
N ARG A 3 48.50 -38.42 -20.19
CA ARG A 3 48.84 -37.09 -20.81
C ARG A 3 47.49 -36.35 -20.96
N GLU A 4 47.31 -35.03 -20.86
CA GLU A 4 48.18 -33.84 -20.78
C GLU A 4 47.25 -32.68 -20.35
N THR A 5 47.63 -31.93 -19.31
CA THR A 5 48.01 -30.49 -19.37
C THR A 5 46.98 -29.52 -19.97
N THR A 6 46.50 -28.57 -19.16
CA THR A 6 46.61 -27.14 -19.48
C THR A 6 46.54 -26.32 -18.20
N SER A 7 47.65 -25.62 -17.97
CA SER A 7 47.92 -24.62 -16.95
C SER A 7 47.58 -23.25 -17.53
N ALA A 8 46.83 -22.43 -16.79
CA ALA A 8 46.75 -21.00 -17.06
C ALA A 8 46.98 -20.23 -15.76
N ARG A 9 48.11 -19.52 -15.75
CA ARG A 9 48.69 -18.71 -14.68
C ARG A 9 47.87 -17.44 -14.37
N PRO A 10 48.08 -16.82 -13.19
CA PRO A 10 47.35 -15.64 -12.74
C PRO A 10 47.90 -14.36 -13.40
N CYS A 11 47.01 -13.44 -13.77
CA CYS A 11 47.39 -12.12 -14.26
C CYS A 11 47.65 -11.18 -13.07
N VAL A 12 48.90 -10.73 -12.94
CA VAL A 12 49.39 -9.84 -11.89
C VAL A 12 49.63 -8.45 -12.49
N ARG A 13 49.10 -7.42 -11.81
CA ARG A 13 49.49 -5.99 -11.77
C ARG A 13 49.62 -5.20 -13.07
N SER A 14 48.93 -4.06 -13.10
CA SER A 14 49.62 -2.75 -13.24
C SER A 14 48.66 -1.58 -12.95
N SER A 15 48.83 -0.95 -11.80
CA SER A 15 48.58 0.50 -11.64
C SER A 15 49.71 1.26 -12.34
N PRO A 16 49.44 2.38 -13.00
CA PRO A 16 49.73 3.68 -12.36
C PRO A 16 48.67 4.73 -12.72
N SER A 17 48.31 5.68 -11.86
CA SER A 17 48.98 6.98 -11.90
C SER A 17 48.43 7.85 -10.76
N ARG A 18 49.34 8.45 -10.02
CA ARG A 18 49.09 9.32 -8.87
C ARG A 18 49.57 10.73 -9.26
N ARG A 19 48.64 11.69 -9.22
CA ARG A 19 48.83 13.16 -9.04
C ARG A 19 49.44 13.95 -10.23
N PRO A 20 49.19 15.28 -10.36
CA PRO A 20 49.03 16.22 -9.25
C PRO A 20 47.83 17.20 -9.24
N SER A 21 47.68 17.72 -8.03
CA SER A 21 46.96 18.89 -7.55
C SER A 21 46.79 20.05 -8.52
N LYS A 22 45.55 20.58 -8.57
CA LYS A 22 45.31 22.01 -8.79
C LYS A 22 44.55 22.56 -7.59
N THR A 23 45.29 23.29 -6.78
CA THR A 23 44.79 24.35 -5.91
C THR A 23 44.04 25.37 -6.78
N LYS A 24 42.77 25.64 -6.46
CA LYS A 24 42.14 26.90 -6.86
C LYS A 24 41.33 27.44 -5.70
N THR A 25 42.02 28.33 -5.02
CA THR A 25 41.59 29.34 -4.07
C THR A 25 40.41 30.15 -4.63
N ASP A 26 39.46 30.42 -3.74
CA ASP A 26 38.55 31.56 -3.65
C ASP A 26 37.88 32.12 -4.91
N ARG A 27 36.55 32.06 -4.90
CA ARG A 27 35.74 33.28 -4.81
C ARG A 27 34.31 32.95 -4.40
N ALA A 28 33.99 33.32 -3.17
CA ALA A 28 32.63 33.50 -2.70
C ALA A 28 31.92 34.51 -3.62
N ALA A 29 30.87 34.08 -4.31
CA ALA A 29 29.92 34.96 -4.96
C ALA A 29 28.77 35.20 -3.98
N THR A 30 28.89 36.33 -3.28
CA THR A 30 27.86 36.95 -2.44
C THR A 30 26.60 37.18 -3.27
N LEU A 31 25.50 36.50 -2.92
CA LEU A 31 24.17 36.82 -3.41
C LEU A 31 23.66 38.09 -2.70
N PRO A 32 23.07 39.06 -3.41
CA PRO A 32 22.54 40.26 -2.78
C PRO A 32 21.29 39.94 -1.95
N SER A 33 21.34 40.37 -0.68
CA SER A 33 20.21 40.40 0.26
C SER A 33 19.13 41.35 -0.26
N VAL A 34 18.03 40.78 -0.77
CA VAL A 34 16.82 41.54 -1.06
C VAL A 34 16.03 41.69 0.25
N ARG A 35 16.13 42.88 0.86
CA ARG A 35 15.27 43.31 1.97
C ARG A 35 13.88 43.63 1.43
N GLY A 36 12.91 42.76 1.70
CA GLY A 36 11.49 43.05 1.55
C GLY A 36 10.96 43.88 2.73
N PRO A 37 9.92 44.73 2.54
CA PRO A 37 9.54 45.76 3.49
C PRO A 37 8.78 45.24 4.73
N ALA A 38 8.80 46.10 5.75
CA ALA A 38 8.33 45.92 7.11
C ALA A 38 6.93 45.30 7.28
N SER A 39 6.83 44.43 8.29
CA SER A 39 5.60 43.82 8.78
C SER A 39 4.53 44.86 9.12
N ARG A 40 3.46 44.91 8.32
CA ARG A 40 2.25 45.64 8.66
C ARG A 40 1.44 44.78 9.64
N ARG A 41 1.49 45.17 10.91
CA ARG A 41 0.78 44.56 12.04
C ARG A 41 -0.73 44.66 11.80
N LEU A 42 -1.36 43.59 11.32
CA LEU A 42 -2.82 43.48 11.29
C LEU A 42 -3.30 43.25 12.72
N SER A 43 -3.95 44.25 13.28
CA SER A 43 -4.64 44.24 14.57
C SER A 43 -5.73 43.16 14.58
N ARG A 44 -5.62 42.24 15.55
CA ARG A 44 -6.55 41.14 15.82
C ARG A 44 -7.95 41.69 16.19
N PRO A 45 -9.04 41.28 15.53
CA PRO A 45 -10.36 41.40 16.13
C PRO A 45 -10.50 40.30 17.20
N SER A 46 -10.40 40.70 18.47
CA SER A 46 -10.90 39.89 19.58
C SER A 46 -12.42 39.89 19.52
N THR A 47 -13.03 38.73 19.26
CA THR A 47 -14.26 38.20 19.89
C THR A 47 -14.66 36.95 19.10
N ILE A 48 -14.12 35.79 19.48
CA ILE A 48 -14.72 34.50 19.09
C ILE A 48 -15.78 34.20 20.14
N ARG A 49 -17.04 34.27 19.74
CA ARG A 49 -18.19 33.90 20.58
C ARG A 49 -18.14 32.38 20.82
N PRO A 50 -18.19 31.89 22.07
CA PRO A 50 -18.22 30.45 22.31
C PRO A 50 -19.54 29.87 21.78
N LEU A 51 -19.44 28.73 21.08
CA LEU A 51 -20.57 27.91 20.68
C LEU A 51 -21.21 27.29 21.95
N PRO A 52 -22.54 27.16 22.01
CA PRO A 52 -23.19 26.53 23.14
C PRO A 52 -22.77 25.07 23.26
N SER A 53 -22.38 24.67 24.46
CA SER A 53 -22.09 23.30 24.84
C SER A 53 -23.37 22.46 24.75
N THR A 54 -23.59 21.81 23.61
CA THR A 54 -24.56 20.71 23.54
C THR A 54 -24.09 19.61 24.47
N THR A 55 -24.89 19.43 25.51
CA THR A 55 -24.91 18.32 26.47
C THR A 55 -24.50 17.00 25.84
N ALA A 56 -23.57 16.31 26.50
CA ALA A 56 -23.14 14.97 26.17
C ALA A 56 -24.36 14.05 25.95
N SER A 57 -24.63 13.75 24.69
CA SER A 57 -25.51 12.65 24.32
C SER A 57 -24.81 11.38 24.78
N ARG A 58 -25.32 10.83 25.88
CA ARG A 58 -25.04 9.50 26.41
C ARG A 58 -24.79 8.56 25.25
N ALA A 59 -23.55 8.05 25.14
CA ALA A 59 -23.19 7.04 24.16
C ALA A 59 -24.17 5.87 24.31
N SER A 60 -25.11 5.77 23.37
CA SER A 60 -25.94 4.60 23.21
C SER A 60 -24.98 3.47 22.91
N LYS A 61 -24.88 2.53 23.86
CA LYS A 61 -24.26 1.21 23.68
C LYS A 61 -24.61 0.72 22.27
N PRO A 62 -23.64 0.33 21.42
CA PRO A 62 -23.99 -0.26 20.13
C PRO A 62 -24.93 -1.42 20.43
N ALA A 63 -26.08 -1.45 19.75
CA ALA A 63 -27.02 -2.53 19.85
C ALA A 63 -26.24 -3.84 19.75
N ALA A 64 -26.44 -4.76 20.69
CA ALA A 64 -25.90 -6.09 20.59
C ALA A 64 -26.27 -6.62 19.20
N VAL A 65 -25.26 -6.94 18.40
CA VAL A 65 -25.42 -7.64 17.12
C VAL A 65 -25.85 -9.06 17.47
N SER A 66 -27.13 -9.19 17.79
CA SER A 66 -27.78 -10.46 18.06
C SER A 66 -27.96 -11.19 16.73
N ASP A 67 -27.58 -12.46 16.77
CA ASP A 67 -27.64 -13.48 15.73
C ASP A 67 -26.62 -13.33 14.61
N ALA A 68 -25.48 -14.00 14.80
CA ALA A 68 -24.65 -14.42 13.69
C ALA A 68 -25.53 -15.15 12.67
N PRO A 69 -25.30 -14.95 11.36
CA PRO A 69 -26.08 -15.64 10.35
C PRO A 69 -25.79 -17.14 10.47
N ALA A 70 -26.68 -17.88 11.12
CA ALA A 70 -26.81 -19.32 10.96
C ALA A 70 -27.41 -19.58 9.58
N THR A 71 -26.70 -19.15 8.53
CA THR A 71 -27.03 -19.58 7.18
C THR A 71 -26.69 -21.05 7.14
N GLY A 72 -27.67 -21.90 6.82
CA GLY A 72 -27.44 -23.35 6.60
C GLY A 72 -26.48 -23.67 5.45
N ARG A 73 -25.73 -22.67 4.94
CA ARG A 73 -24.67 -22.76 3.95
C ARG A 73 -23.47 -21.89 4.36
N PRO A 74 -22.25 -22.25 3.95
CA PRO A 74 -21.08 -21.40 4.10
C PRO A 74 -21.25 -20.03 3.43
N LEU A 75 -20.68 -18.99 4.03
CA LEU A 75 -20.50 -17.70 3.38
C LEU A 75 -19.33 -17.77 2.41
N ARG A 76 -19.52 -17.29 1.19
CA ARG A 76 -18.51 -17.31 0.12
C ARG A 76 -17.74 -16.00 0.12
N LEU A 77 -16.49 -16.06 0.53
CA LEU A 77 -15.53 -14.97 0.53
C LEU A 77 -14.78 -14.91 -0.81
N GLY A 78 -15.08 -13.93 -1.64
CA GLY A 78 -14.34 -13.66 -2.86
C GLY A 78 -12.97 -13.04 -2.59
N THR A 79 -11.95 -13.54 -3.28
CA THR A 79 -10.59 -12.97 -3.24
C THR A 79 -9.84 -13.21 -4.55
N ARG A 80 -8.80 -12.41 -4.80
CA ARG A 80 -7.87 -12.66 -5.91
C ARG A 80 -6.95 -13.85 -5.58
N ALA A 81 -6.44 -14.52 -6.60
CA ALA A 81 -5.54 -15.67 -6.46
C ALA A 81 -4.08 -15.32 -6.11
N SER A 82 -3.75 -14.05 -5.90
CA SER A 82 -2.38 -13.66 -5.51
C SER A 82 -2.08 -14.06 -4.06
N ALA A 83 -0.81 -14.39 -3.76
CA ALA A 83 -0.42 -14.84 -2.42
C ALA A 83 -0.80 -13.84 -1.31
N LEU A 84 -0.63 -12.53 -1.57
CA LEU A 84 -1.02 -11.50 -0.62
C LEU A 84 -2.55 -11.41 -0.46
N ALA A 85 -3.32 -11.51 -1.55
CA ALA A 85 -4.78 -11.47 -1.48
C ALA A 85 -5.36 -12.68 -0.75
N LEU A 86 -4.80 -13.87 -0.96
CA LEU A 86 -5.13 -15.08 -0.20
C LEU A 86 -4.80 -14.91 1.27
N TRP A 87 -3.64 -14.35 1.61
CA TRP A 87 -3.29 -14.07 3.01
C TRP A 87 -4.30 -13.12 3.66
N GLN A 88 -4.67 -12.02 2.98
CA GLN A 88 -5.66 -11.06 3.47
C GLN A 88 -7.03 -11.71 3.69
N ALA A 89 -7.48 -12.53 2.74
CA ALA A 89 -8.75 -13.25 2.83
C ALA A 89 -8.77 -14.24 3.99
N ASN A 90 -7.70 -15.04 4.15
CA ASN A 90 -7.56 -15.95 5.28
C ASN A 90 -7.53 -15.20 6.62
N HIS A 91 -6.77 -14.10 6.71
CA HIS A 91 -6.71 -13.28 7.91
C HIS A 91 -8.08 -12.75 8.34
N VAL A 92 -8.86 -12.22 7.38
CA VAL A 92 -10.24 -11.77 7.64
C VAL A 92 -11.15 -12.93 8.02
N ARG A 93 -11.11 -14.06 7.28
CA ARG A 93 -11.87 -15.27 7.62
C ARG A 93 -11.64 -15.68 9.07
N ASP A 94 -10.38 -15.84 9.46
CA ASP A 94 -10.00 -16.35 10.77
C ASP A 94 -10.44 -15.37 11.88
N SER A 95 -10.34 -14.07 11.62
CA SER A 95 -10.83 -13.03 12.52
C SER A 95 -12.34 -13.09 12.73
N LEU A 96 -13.11 -13.31 11.65
CA LEU A 96 -14.57 -13.46 11.74
C LEU A 96 -14.94 -14.73 12.51
N LEU A 97 -14.30 -15.87 12.21
CA LEU A 97 -14.56 -17.13 12.92
C LEU A 97 -14.25 -17.01 14.43
N ALA A 98 -13.16 -16.31 14.79
CA ALA A 98 -12.80 -16.06 16.18
C ALA A 98 -13.76 -15.09 16.89
N ALA A 99 -14.37 -14.15 16.18
CA ALA A 99 -15.32 -13.19 16.74
C ALA A 99 -16.71 -13.79 17.05
N TRP A 100 -17.09 -14.87 16.35
CA TRP A 100 -18.38 -15.56 16.54
C TRP A 100 -18.22 -17.04 16.92
N PRO A 101 -17.59 -17.35 18.07
CA PRO A 101 -17.42 -18.72 18.51
C PRO A 101 -18.78 -19.38 18.80
N GLY A 102 -18.92 -20.66 18.46
CA GLY A 102 -20.14 -21.44 18.77
C GLY A 102 -21.35 -21.19 17.85
N THR A 103 -21.21 -20.34 16.84
CA THR A 103 -22.31 -20.01 15.91
C THR A 103 -22.45 -20.99 14.74
N GLY A 104 -21.46 -21.88 14.57
CA GLY A 104 -21.40 -22.76 13.40
C GLY A 104 -21.04 -22.04 12.10
N LEU A 105 -20.68 -20.76 12.14
CA LEU A 105 -20.29 -19.97 10.97
C LEU A 105 -19.22 -20.70 10.14
N GLN A 106 -19.52 -20.93 8.88
CA GLN A 106 -18.60 -21.48 7.90
C GLN A 106 -18.31 -20.42 6.83
N ILE A 107 -17.05 -20.31 6.41
CA ILE A 107 -16.62 -19.38 5.37
C ILE A 107 -15.76 -20.16 4.37
N GLU A 108 -16.16 -20.13 3.11
CA GLU A 108 -15.46 -20.72 1.97
C GLU A 108 -14.77 -19.61 1.17
N LEU A 109 -13.51 -19.82 0.77
CA LEU A 109 -12.81 -18.89 -0.11
C LEU A 109 -13.13 -19.22 -1.57
N VAL A 110 -13.50 -18.20 -2.33
CA VAL A 110 -13.72 -18.29 -3.77
C VAL A 110 -12.63 -17.46 -4.46
N GLU A 111 -11.68 -18.15 -5.09
CA GLU A 111 -10.61 -17.53 -5.85
C GLU A 111 -11.13 -17.01 -7.21
N ILE A 112 -10.82 -15.76 -7.50
CA ILE A 112 -11.32 -15.04 -8.67
C ILE A 112 -10.13 -14.50 -9.45
N THR A 113 -9.97 -14.98 -10.68
CA THR A 113 -8.98 -14.46 -11.61
C THR A 113 -9.52 -13.19 -12.27
N THR A 114 -8.87 -12.06 -12.00
CA THR A 114 -9.26 -10.77 -12.58
C THR A 114 -8.48 -10.50 -13.86
N GLU A 115 -8.96 -9.57 -14.69
CA GLU A 115 -8.26 -9.19 -15.93
C GLU A 115 -6.88 -8.59 -15.64
N GLY A 116 -6.75 -7.85 -14.54
CA GLY A 116 -5.44 -7.37 -14.08
C GLY A 116 -4.47 -8.49 -13.68
N ASP A 117 -4.94 -9.70 -13.33
CA ASP A 117 -4.07 -10.84 -13.08
C ASP A 117 -3.56 -11.49 -14.37
N ARG A 118 -4.25 -11.27 -15.50
CA ARG A 118 -3.89 -11.82 -16.82
C ARG A 118 -2.90 -10.94 -17.57
N ILE A 119 -2.91 -9.63 -17.31
CA ILE A 119 -2.07 -8.65 -17.99
C ILE A 119 -0.82 -8.36 -17.14
N LEU A 120 0.23 -9.16 -17.32
CA LEU A 120 1.53 -9.01 -16.64
C LEU A 120 2.62 -8.40 -17.53
N ASP A 121 2.34 -8.29 -18.83
CA ASP A 121 3.29 -8.00 -19.90
C ASP A 121 3.37 -6.51 -20.27
N ARG A 122 2.50 -5.68 -19.68
CA ARG A 122 2.39 -4.25 -20.01
C ARG A 122 2.33 -3.39 -18.75
N PRO A 123 2.99 -2.21 -18.73
CA PRO A 123 2.92 -1.28 -17.62
C PRO A 123 1.48 -0.91 -17.26
N LEU A 124 1.17 -0.88 -15.96
CA LEU A 124 -0.20 -0.67 -15.47
C LEU A 124 -0.82 0.67 -15.91
N ASN A 125 0.03 1.68 -16.10
CA ASN A 125 -0.33 3.01 -16.63
C ASN A 125 -0.74 2.96 -18.11
N GLU A 126 -0.27 1.98 -18.88
CA GLU A 126 -0.63 1.79 -20.30
C GLU A 126 -1.90 0.95 -20.46
N VAL A 127 -2.18 0.04 -19.50
CA VAL A 127 -3.36 -0.83 -19.52
C VAL A 127 -4.63 -0.10 -19.09
N GLY A 128 -4.50 1.02 -18.36
CA GLY A 128 -5.47 2.11 -18.35
C GLY A 128 -6.94 1.70 -18.20
N GLY A 129 -7.31 1.09 -17.07
CA GLY A 129 -8.70 0.80 -16.74
C GLY A 129 -8.96 0.97 -15.25
N LYS A 130 -9.90 1.85 -14.87
CA LYS A 130 -10.38 1.92 -13.47
C LYS A 130 -10.96 0.55 -13.10
N GLY A 131 -10.49 -0.05 -12.02
CA GLY A 131 -11.06 -1.30 -11.49
C GLY A 131 -10.60 -2.60 -12.16
N LEU A 132 -9.42 -2.64 -12.83
CA LEU A 132 -8.84 -3.85 -13.44
C LEU A 132 -8.81 -5.08 -12.51
N PHE A 133 -8.65 -4.84 -11.20
CA PHE A 133 -8.58 -5.88 -10.17
C PHE A 133 -9.88 -6.05 -9.36
N VAL A 134 -10.91 -5.25 -9.65
CA VAL A 134 -12.11 -5.14 -8.81
C VAL A 134 -13.36 -5.53 -9.58
N LYS A 135 -13.45 -5.20 -10.88
CA LYS A 135 -14.64 -5.40 -11.71
C LYS A 135 -15.15 -6.86 -11.72
N GLY A 136 -14.26 -7.84 -11.88
CA GLY A 136 -14.67 -9.25 -11.88
C GLY A 136 -15.23 -9.72 -10.53
N ILE A 137 -14.75 -9.15 -9.42
CA ILE A 137 -15.25 -9.45 -8.08
C ILE A 137 -16.58 -8.74 -7.84
N GLU A 138 -16.72 -7.48 -8.27
CA GLU A 138 -17.99 -6.72 -8.21
C GLU A 138 -19.12 -7.43 -8.96
N GLU A 139 -18.84 -7.93 -10.17
CA GLU A 139 -19.82 -8.69 -10.96
C GLU A 139 -20.30 -9.95 -10.23
N LEU A 140 -19.40 -10.65 -9.54
CA LEU A 140 -19.75 -11.85 -8.76
C LEU A 140 -20.51 -11.52 -7.47
N LEU A 141 -20.21 -10.39 -6.82
CA LEU A 141 -20.99 -9.88 -5.68
C LEU A 141 -22.42 -9.54 -6.12
N LEU A 142 -22.56 -8.76 -7.19
CA LEU A 142 -23.86 -8.35 -7.74
C LEU A 142 -24.69 -9.55 -8.23
N ALA A 143 -24.03 -10.57 -8.77
CA ALA A 143 -24.69 -11.82 -9.18
C ALA A 143 -24.98 -12.78 -8.02
N GLY A 144 -24.63 -12.44 -6.78
CA GLY A 144 -24.82 -13.31 -5.61
C GLY A 144 -24.03 -14.63 -5.70
N ARG A 145 -22.94 -14.66 -6.47
CA ARG A 145 -22.02 -15.81 -6.59
C ARG A 145 -21.03 -15.86 -5.43
N ILE A 146 -20.73 -14.72 -4.85
CA ILE A 146 -20.01 -14.55 -3.59
C ILE A 146 -20.83 -13.65 -2.66
N ASP A 147 -20.64 -13.81 -1.36
CA ASP A 147 -21.43 -13.10 -0.34
C ASP A 147 -20.70 -11.83 0.15
N PHE A 148 -19.36 -11.85 0.18
CA PHE A 148 -18.52 -10.68 0.48
C PHE A 148 -17.13 -10.85 -0.15
N ALA A 149 -16.35 -9.78 -0.21
CA ALA A 149 -15.00 -9.79 -0.76
C ALA A 149 -14.01 -9.04 0.14
N VAL A 150 -12.75 -9.43 0.07
CA VAL A 150 -11.64 -8.75 0.76
C VAL A 150 -10.70 -8.15 -0.27
N HIS A 151 -10.37 -6.88 -0.08
CA HIS A 151 -9.48 -6.13 -0.96
C HIS A 151 -8.49 -5.29 -0.15
N SER A 152 -7.33 -5.04 -0.75
CA SER A 152 -6.51 -3.92 -0.34
C SER A 152 -7.24 -2.61 -0.67
N MET A 153 -7.42 -1.74 0.33
CA MET A 153 -8.17 -0.49 0.18
C MET A 153 -7.67 0.40 -0.97
N LYS A 154 -6.35 0.38 -1.23
CA LYS A 154 -5.73 1.15 -2.32
C LYS A 154 -6.21 0.76 -3.72
N ASP A 155 -6.72 -0.45 -3.88
CA ASP A 155 -7.13 -1.00 -5.18
C ASP A 155 -8.61 -0.72 -5.48
N LEU A 156 -9.39 -0.25 -4.48
CA LEU A 156 -10.81 0.07 -4.65
C LEU A 156 -11.00 1.41 -5.41
N PRO A 157 -11.98 1.50 -6.31
CA PRO A 157 -12.31 2.75 -6.99
C PRO A 157 -12.91 3.77 -6.02
N GLY A 158 -12.74 5.06 -6.30
CA GLY A 158 -13.31 6.15 -5.47
C GLY A 158 -14.85 6.18 -5.46
N HIS A 159 -15.50 5.54 -6.43
CA HIS A 159 -16.94 5.33 -6.46
C HIS A 159 -17.22 3.84 -6.63
N LEU A 160 -18.03 3.28 -5.72
CA LEU A 160 -18.49 1.90 -5.83
C LEU A 160 -19.73 1.81 -6.72
N PRO A 161 -19.92 0.69 -7.45
CA PRO A 161 -21.16 0.41 -8.16
C PRO A 161 -22.37 0.42 -7.23
N SER A 162 -23.53 0.80 -7.75
CA SER A 162 -24.79 0.72 -7.02
C SER A 162 -25.05 -0.70 -6.54
N GLY A 163 -25.49 -0.84 -5.29
CA GLY A 163 -25.73 -2.15 -4.66
C GLY A 163 -24.54 -2.73 -3.90
N LEU A 164 -23.34 -2.14 -4.04
CA LEU A 164 -22.15 -2.52 -3.28
C LEU A 164 -21.77 -1.44 -2.26
N HIS A 165 -21.21 -1.87 -1.14
CA HIS A 165 -20.75 -0.98 -0.08
C HIS A 165 -19.54 -1.57 0.64
N ILE A 166 -18.72 -0.72 1.25
CA ILE A 166 -17.65 -1.14 2.15
C ILE A 166 -18.28 -1.45 3.51
N ALA A 167 -18.43 -2.73 3.84
CA ALA A 167 -19.05 -3.16 5.09
C ALA A 167 -18.12 -3.00 6.31
N CYS A 168 -16.81 -3.13 6.12
CA CYS A 168 -15.84 -3.10 7.20
C CYS A 168 -14.47 -2.65 6.69
N THR A 169 -13.72 -1.96 7.56
CA THR A 169 -12.30 -1.66 7.38
C THR A 169 -11.54 -2.14 8.61
N PRO A 170 -10.72 -3.20 8.50
CA PRO A 170 -9.89 -3.67 9.61
C PRO A 170 -8.91 -2.60 10.11
N GLU A 171 -8.26 -2.86 11.24
CA GLU A 171 -7.18 -2.01 11.74
C GLU A 171 -6.09 -1.82 10.66
N ARG A 172 -5.61 -0.58 10.52
CA ARG A 172 -4.68 -0.23 9.47
C ARG A 172 -3.26 -0.70 9.83
N ALA A 173 -2.68 -1.52 8.95
CA ALA A 173 -1.26 -1.84 9.00
C ALA A 173 -0.39 -0.60 8.69
N ASP A 174 0.93 -0.74 8.85
CA ASP A 174 1.89 0.33 8.53
C ASP A 174 1.67 0.85 7.08
N PRO A 175 1.32 2.14 6.91
CA PRO A 175 1.02 2.69 5.59
C PRO A 175 2.25 3.17 4.82
N ARG A 176 3.45 3.06 5.38
CA ARG A 176 4.69 3.58 4.77
C ARG A 176 5.16 2.67 3.64
N ASP A 177 5.71 3.30 2.60
CA ASP A 177 6.46 2.59 1.58
C ASP A 177 7.80 2.07 2.16
N ALA A 178 8.29 0.97 1.59
CA ALA A 178 9.55 0.36 1.98
C ALA A 178 10.57 0.43 0.83
N LEU A 179 11.81 0.81 1.14
CA LEU A 179 12.94 0.68 0.22
C LEU A 179 13.50 -0.74 0.33
N ILE A 180 13.42 -1.49 -0.77
CA ILE A 180 13.99 -2.84 -0.85
C ILE A 180 15.28 -2.76 -1.65
N GLY A 181 16.41 -3.08 -1.01
CA GLY A 181 17.73 -2.99 -1.62
C GLY A 181 18.83 -3.51 -0.69
N PRO A 182 20.12 -3.28 -1.04
CA PRO A 182 21.24 -3.67 -0.20
C PRO A 182 21.13 -3.08 1.21
N ALA A 183 21.47 -3.88 2.22
CA ALA A 183 21.32 -3.51 3.62
C ALA A 183 22.12 -2.25 3.97
N GLY A 184 21.49 -1.35 4.74
CA GLY A 184 22.14 -0.14 5.26
C GLY A 184 22.29 1.00 4.24
N VAL A 185 21.75 0.85 3.02
CA VAL A 185 21.77 1.90 2.00
C VAL A 185 20.41 2.60 1.95
N GLY A 186 20.37 3.85 2.38
CA GLY A 186 19.20 4.71 2.24
C GLY A 186 19.06 5.29 0.83
N LEU A 187 17.87 5.80 0.51
CA LEU A 187 17.58 6.40 -0.80
C LEU A 187 18.57 7.52 -1.18
N SER A 188 19.01 8.32 -0.20
CA SER A 188 19.95 9.43 -0.38
C SER A 188 21.39 9.00 -0.66
N GLN A 189 21.71 7.72 -0.47
CA GLN A 189 23.05 7.15 -0.65
C GLN A 189 23.17 6.41 -1.99
N LEU A 190 22.10 6.36 -2.78
CA LEU A 190 22.12 5.73 -4.09
C LEU A 190 22.97 6.57 -5.07
N PRO A 191 23.86 5.93 -5.85
CA PRO A 191 24.60 6.61 -6.91
C PRO A 191 23.68 7.32 -7.92
N ALA A 192 24.17 8.42 -8.49
CA ALA A 192 23.46 9.09 -9.58
C ALA A 192 23.29 8.14 -10.77
N GLY A 193 22.09 8.09 -11.34
CA GLY A 193 21.73 7.17 -12.43
C GLY A 193 21.28 5.77 -11.98
N THR A 194 21.15 5.51 -10.67
CA THR A 194 20.50 4.28 -10.18
C THR A 194 19.05 4.23 -10.65
N ARG A 195 18.67 3.08 -11.23
CA ARG A 195 17.28 2.77 -11.59
C ARG A 195 16.54 2.24 -10.35
N LEU A 196 15.36 2.79 -10.09
CA LEU A 196 14.40 2.32 -9.09
C LEU A 196 13.27 1.55 -9.79
#